data_AF-A0A6L3Y0N5-F1
#
_entry.id   AF-A0A6L3Y0N5-F1
#
_cell.length_a   1.000
_cell.length_b   1.000
_cell.length_c   1.000
_cell.angle_alpha   90.00
_cell.angle_beta   90.00
_cell.angle_gamma   90.00
#
_symmetry.space_group_name_H-M   'P 1'
#
loop_
_entity.id
_entity.type
_entity.pdbx_description
1 polymer ?
#
loop_
_entity_poly.entity_id
_entity_poly.type
_entity_poly.pdbx_seq_one_letter_code
_entity_poly.pdbx_strand_id
1 'polypeptide(L)'
;MSRNTEATSDVNTWSGGHLNYKEGFFTQLQTDELAKGINEEVVRAISAKRNEPEWMLEFRLSAFRAWLEMEEPHWLKAHYDKLNYQDYSYYSAPSCGSCDDTCA
;
A
#
# COMPACT_ATOMS: atom_id res chain seq x y z
N MET A 1 3.39 -8.79 14.86
CA MET A 1 2.06 -8.36 14.40
C MET A 1 1.84 -8.95 13.03
N SER A 2 1.00 -9.97 12.97
CA SER A 2 0.82 -10.90 11.87
C SER A 2 0.35 -10.21 10.59
N ARG A 3 0.73 -10.78 9.46
CA ARG A 3 0.32 -10.35 8.12
C ARG A 3 -1.22 -10.25 8.10
N ASN A 4 -1.77 -9.16 7.57
CA ASN A 4 -3.19 -9.09 7.19
C ASN A 4 -3.42 -9.89 5.90
N THR A 5 -2.95 -11.14 5.88
CA THR A 5 -3.32 -12.16 4.89
C THR A 5 -4.48 -13.01 5.39
N GLU A 6 -4.93 -12.82 6.62
CA GLU A 6 -6.07 -13.56 7.15
C GLU A 6 -7.33 -12.73 6.91
N ALA A 7 -7.90 -12.92 5.72
CA ALA A 7 -9.30 -12.65 5.49
C ALA A 7 -10.10 -13.29 6.64
N THR A 8 -11.05 -12.54 7.22
CA THR A 8 -11.91 -13.05 8.29
C THR A 8 -12.57 -14.36 7.83
N SER A 9 -12.80 -15.30 8.75
CA SER A 9 -13.37 -16.63 8.46
C SER A 9 -14.63 -16.57 7.60
N ASP A 10 -15.38 -15.48 7.75
CA ASP A 10 -16.65 -15.26 7.09
C ASP A 10 -16.45 -14.89 5.61
N VAL A 11 -15.37 -14.17 5.25
CA VAL A 11 -15.01 -13.85 3.85
C VAL A 11 -14.47 -15.09 3.13
N ASN A 12 -13.74 -15.97 3.83
CA ASN A 12 -13.26 -17.25 3.28
C ASN A 12 -14.39 -18.22 2.88
N THR A 13 -15.59 -18.05 3.44
CA THR A 13 -16.75 -18.92 3.14
C THR A 13 -17.42 -18.52 1.80
N TRP A 14 -17.36 -17.25 1.41
CA TRP A 14 -17.93 -16.74 0.15
C TRP A 14 -16.92 -16.69 -0.98
N SER A 15 -15.65 -16.47 -0.68
CA SER A 15 -14.58 -16.46 -1.69
C SER A 15 -14.15 -17.87 -2.09
N GLY A 16 -14.55 -18.91 -1.34
CA GLY A 16 -13.82 -20.16 -1.32
C GLY A 16 -12.38 -19.92 -0.85
N GLY A 17 -11.72 -20.92 -0.30
CA GLY A 17 -10.26 -20.82 -0.18
C GLY A 17 -9.66 -20.48 -1.55
N HIS A 18 -8.39 -20.08 -1.56
CA HIS A 18 -7.53 -19.86 -2.73
C HIS A 18 -7.46 -21.06 -3.73
N LEU A 19 -8.34 -22.05 -3.62
CA LEU A 19 -8.31 -23.36 -4.25
C LEU A 19 -9.70 -23.95 -4.62
N ASN A 20 -10.83 -23.23 -4.46
CA ASN A 20 -12.16 -23.83 -4.71
C ASN A 20 -12.90 -23.30 -5.95
N TYR A 21 -12.36 -22.32 -6.67
CA TYR A 21 -12.84 -21.98 -8.01
C TYR A 21 -11.95 -22.70 -9.03
N LYS A 22 -12.37 -23.90 -9.44
CA LYS A 22 -11.61 -24.79 -10.35
C LYS A 22 -11.19 -24.10 -11.65
N GLU A 23 -11.99 -23.14 -12.10
CA GLU A 23 -11.86 -22.43 -13.37
C GLU A 23 -11.33 -20.99 -13.20
N GLY A 24 -10.80 -20.64 -12.02
CA GLY A 24 -10.28 -19.31 -11.72
C GLY A 24 -8.90 -19.04 -12.30
N PHE A 25 -8.76 -17.94 -13.03
CA PHE A 25 -7.45 -17.42 -13.41
C PHE A 25 -6.82 -16.71 -12.20
N PHE A 26 -5.69 -17.21 -11.71
CA PHE A 26 -4.85 -16.53 -10.73
C PHE A 26 -3.40 -16.49 -11.24
N THR A 27 -2.72 -15.37 -10.98
CA THR A 27 -1.30 -15.21 -11.32
C THR A 27 -0.57 -14.77 -10.07
N GLN A 28 0.40 -15.56 -9.62
CA GLN A 28 1.28 -15.18 -8.54
C GLN A 28 2.35 -14.24 -9.09
N LEU A 29 2.23 -12.96 -8.74
CA LEU A 29 3.24 -11.94 -9.05
C LEU A 29 4.11 -11.74 -7.82
N GLN A 30 5.42 -11.69 -8.04
CA GLN A 30 6.35 -11.19 -7.03
C GLN A 30 6.17 -9.67 -6.95
N THR A 31 6.05 -9.13 -5.74
CA THR A 31 5.90 -7.69 -5.48
C THR A 31 7.02 -7.20 -4.59
N ASP A 32 7.54 -6.03 -4.92
CA ASP A 32 8.49 -5.31 -4.08
C ASP A 32 7.70 -4.27 -3.26
N GLU A 33 7.75 -4.44 -1.95
CA GLU A 33 7.00 -3.64 -0.98
C GLU A 33 7.96 -3.00 0.02
N LEU A 34 7.69 -1.75 0.38
CA LEU A 34 8.42 -1.10 1.47
C LEU A 34 7.89 -1.55 2.84
N ALA A 35 8.67 -1.24 3.88
CA ALA A 35 8.24 -1.47 5.26
C ALA A 35 6.92 -0.76 5.55
N LYS A 36 6.15 -1.34 6.47
CA LYS A 36 4.88 -0.78 6.91
C LYS A 36 5.08 0.55 7.64
N GLY A 37 4.12 1.45 7.45
CA GLY A 37 4.05 2.75 8.07
C GLY A 37 4.51 3.88 7.18
N ILE A 38 4.02 5.08 7.48
CA ILE A 38 4.41 6.30 6.80
C ILE A 38 5.35 7.12 7.69
N ASN A 39 6.50 7.47 7.12
CA ASN A 39 7.48 8.39 7.69
C ASN A 39 8.16 9.17 6.55
N GLU A 40 8.91 10.23 6.88
CA GLU A 40 9.63 11.01 5.85
C GLU A 40 10.64 10.16 5.07
N GLU A 41 11.23 9.14 5.70
CA GLU A 41 12.19 8.23 5.06
C GLU A 41 11.55 7.37 3.96
N VAL A 42 10.34 6.86 4.18
CA VAL A 42 9.55 6.11 3.21
C VAL A 42 9.18 7.01 2.05
N VAL A 43 8.79 8.27 2.30
CA VAL A 43 8.52 9.23 1.22
C VAL A 43 9.77 9.48 0.36
N ARG A 44 10.95 9.65 0.98
CA ARG A 44 12.23 9.78 0.27
C ARG A 44 12.59 8.52 -0.50
N ALA A 45 12.38 7.33 0.08
CA ALA A 45 12.65 6.06 -0.55
C ALA A 45 11.76 5.83 -1.79
N ILE A 46 10.46 6.18 -1.70
CA ILE A 46 9.52 6.11 -2.83
C ILE A 46 9.98 7.04 -3.96
N SER A 47 10.35 8.26 -3.62
CA SER A 47 10.77 9.26 -4.59
C SER A 47 12.09 8.88 -5.29
N ALA A 48 13.06 8.39 -4.52
CA ALA A 48 14.34 7.89 -5.05
C ALA A 48 14.14 6.68 -5.98
N LYS A 49 13.24 5.77 -5.62
CA LYS A 49 12.94 4.56 -6.42
C LYS A 49 12.33 4.87 -7.78
N ARG A 50 11.66 6.02 -7.91
CA ARG A 50 11.03 6.51 -9.14
C ARG A 50 11.83 7.60 -9.84
N ASN A 51 13.07 7.84 -9.39
CA ASN A 51 13.96 8.86 -9.95
C ASN A 51 13.27 10.23 -10.17
N GLU A 52 12.50 10.66 -9.18
CA GLU A 52 11.68 11.87 -9.29
C GLU A 52 12.55 13.14 -9.17
N PRO A 53 12.22 14.23 -9.88
CA PRO A 53 12.89 15.51 -9.73
C PRO A 53 12.64 16.12 -8.33
N GLU A 54 13.58 16.96 -7.88
CA GLU A 54 13.62 17.52 -6.51
C GLU A 54 12.33 18.25 -6.10
N TRP A 55 11.73 19.01 -7.01
CA TRP A 55 10.47 19.71 -6.75
C TRP A 55 9.32 18.75 -6.40
N MET A 56 9.32 17.53 -6.94
CA MET A 56 8.30 16.54 -6.63
C MET A 56 8.52 15.92 -5.25
N LEU A 57 9.79 15.71 -4.87
CA LEU A 57 10.14 15.27 -3.52
C LEU A 57 9.70 16.30 -2.47
N GLU A 58 9.98 17.58 -2.69
CA GLU A 58 9.55 18.66 -1.81
C GLU A 58 8.02 18.78 -1.71
N PHE A 59 7.32 18.60 -2.84
CA PHE A 59 5.86 18.54 -2.85
C PHE A 59 5.34 17.39 -1.99
N ARG A 60 5.90 16.18 -2.12
CA ARG A 60 5.50 15.03 -1.29
C ARG A 60 5.79 15.26 0.19
N LEU A 61 6.95 15.85 0.53
CA LEU A 61 7.32 16.15 1.92
C LEU A 61 6.41 17.23 2.54
N SER A 62 6.06 18.28 1.78
CA SER A 62 5.13 19.30 2.26
C SER A 62 3.72 18.74 2.46
N ALA A 63 3.24 17.88 1.56
CA ALA A 63 1.98 17.18 1.71
C ALA A 63 1.97 16.26 2.95
N PHE A 64 3.06 15.54 3.22
CA PHE A 64 3.18 14.70 4.41
C PHE A 64 3.10 15.51 5.71
N ARG A 65 3.79 16.67 5.76
CA ARG A 65 3.73 17.57 6.92
C ARG A 65 2.35 18.14 7.14
N ALA A 66 1.69 18.60 6.08
CA ALA A 66 0.32 19.07 6.15
C ALA A 66 -0.64 17.98 6.62
N TRP A 67 -0.45 16.73 6.16
CA TRP A 67 -1.27 15.59 6.58
C TRP A 67 -1.11 15.27 8.07
N LEU A 68 0.09 15.40 8.65
CA LEU A 68 0.31 15.19 10.09
C LEU A 68 -0.44 16.19 10.98
N GLU A 69 -0.70 17.40 10.46
CA GLU A 69 -1.44 18.45 11.17
C GLU A 69 -2.96 18.33 10.97
N MET A 70 -3.42 17.54 10.01
CA MET A 70 -4.83 17.34 9.73
C MET A 70 -5.45 16.29 10.65
N GLU A 71 -6.68 16.55 11.07
CA GLU A 71 -7.51 15.55 11.76
C GLU A 71 -8.35 14.76 10.76
N GLU A 72 -8.61 13.49 11.07
CA GLU A 72 -9.48 12.63 10.25
C GLU A 72 -10.92 13.19 10.26
N PRO A 73 -11.48 13.60 9.10
CA PRO A 73 -12.80 14.22 9.07
C PRO A 73 -13.91 13.15 9.11
N HIS A 74 -14.65 13.08 10.22
CA HIS A 74 -15.75 12.14 10.41
C HIS A 74 -17.12 12.70 10.00
N TRP A 75 -17.30 13.03 8.72
CA TRP A 75 -18.61 13.48 8.19
C TRP A 75 -19.58 12.32 7.90
N LEU A 76 -19.07 11.10 7.83
CA LEU A 76 -19.88 9.90 7.62
C LEU A 76 -20.60 9.51 8.92
N LYS A 77 -21.93 9.35 8.87
CA LYS A 77 -22.74 8.82 9.98
C LYS A 77 -22.68 7.29 10.07
N ALA A 78 -21.49 6.72 10.05
CA ALA A 78 -21.28 5.29 10.22
C ALA A 78 -20.31 5.05 11.38
N HIS A 79 -20.53 3.97 12.12
CA HIS A 79 -19.57 3.49 13.10
C HIS A 79 -18.56 2.60 12.39
N TYR A 80 -17.29 3.01 12.41
CA TYR A 80 -16.16 2.21 11.95
C TYR A 80 -15.02 2.34 12.95
N ASP A 81 -14.19 1.29 13.00
CA ASP A 81 -12.99 1.29 13.83
C ASP A 81 -11.95 2.23 13.24
N LYS A 82 -11.25 2.98 14.11
CA LYS A 82 -10.22 3.92 13.68
C LYS A 82 -9.14 3.22 12.86
N LEU A 83 -8.76 3.84 11.75
CA LEU A 83 -7.70 3.32 10.91
C LEU A 83 -6.33 3.47 11.60
N ASN A 84 -5.56 2.39 11.64
CA ASN A 84 -4.14 2.48 11.99
C ASN A 84 -3.33 2.73 10.71
N TYR A 85 -3.08 4.01 10.41
CA TYR A 85 -2.28 4.41 9.25
C TYR A 85 -0.89 3.75 9.21
N GLN A 86 -0.32 3.38 10.36
CA GLN A 86 1.01 2.77 10.41
C GLN A 86 1.05 1.29 10.02
N ASP A 87 -0.09 0.62 9.87
CA ASP A 87 -0.13 -0.80 9.52
C ASP A 87 -0.09 -1.09 8.01
N TYR A 88 -0.18 -0.04 7.18
CA TYR A 88 -0.21 -0.13 5.73
C TYR A 88 1.18 -0.05 5.11
N SER A 89 1.36 -0.75 3.97
CA SER A 89 2.48 -0.50 3.07
C SER A 89 2.07 0.55 2.04
N TYR A 90 2.85 1.63 1.95
CA TYR A 90 2.57 2.76 1.07
C TYR A 90 3.23 2.65 -0.31
N TYR A 91 3.97 1.57 -0.54
CA TYR A 91 4.60 1.27 -1.81
C TYR A 91 4.45 -0.22 -2.11
N SER A 92 3.85 -0.53 -3.25
CA SER A 92 3.80 -1.86 -3.80
C SER A 92 3.94 -1.74 -5.32
N ALA A 93 4.98 -2.37 -5.86
CA ALA A 93 5.20 -2.46 -7.28
C ALA A 93 5.40 -3.93 -7.67
N PRO A 94 4.80 -4.41 -8.77
CA PRO A 94 5.10 -5.74 -9.27
C PRO A 94 6.56 -5.79 -9.70
N SER A 95 7.31 -6.79 -9.23
CA SER A 95 8.62 -7.06 -9.82
C SER A 95 8.37 -7.66 -11.20
N CYS A 96 8.55 -6.86 -12.24
CA CYS A 96 8.41 -7.35 -13.59
C CYS A 96 9.74 -8.03 -14.00
N GLY A 97 9.65 -9.29 -14.43
CA GLY A 97 10.82 -10.10 -14.78
C GLY A 97 11.47 -9.74 -16.12
N SER A 98 10.93 -8.75 -16.86
CA SER A 98 11.38 -8.40 -18.21
C SER A 98 11.19 -6.92 -18.58
N CYS A 99 11.47 -5.99 -17.66
CA CYS A 99 11.43 -4.56 -17.95
C CYS A 99 12.88 -4.06 -18.01
N ASP A 100 13.27 -3.52 -19.16
CA ASP A 100 14.47 -2.71 -19.29
C ASP A 100 14.41 -1.53 -18.29
N ASP A 101 15.57 -1.13 -17.76
CA ASP A 101 15.77 -0.07 -16.75
C ASP A 101 15.21 1.32 -17.12
N THR A 102 14.54 1.46 -18.26
CA THR A 102 13.93 2.69 -18.76
C THR A 102 12.57 3.03 -18.15
N CYS A 103 12.02 2.19 -17.27
CA CYS A 103 10.81 2.53 -16.51
C CYS A 103 11.17 3.35 -15.26
N ALA A 104 11.78 4.53 -15.46
CA ALA A 104 11.94 5.55 -14.43
C ALA A 104 10.70 6.45 -14.39
#